data_AF-A0A943KF99-F1
#
_entry.id   AF-A0A943KF99-F1
#
_cell.length_a   1.000
_cell.length_b   1.000
_cell.length_c   1.000
_cell.angle_alpha   90.00
_cell.angle_beta   90.00
_cell.angle_gamma   90.00
#
_symmetry.space_group_name_H-M   'P 1'
#
loop_
_entity.id
_entity.type
_entity.pdbx_description
1 polymer ?
#
loop_
_entity_poly.entity_id
_entity_poly.type
_entity_poly.pdbx_seq_one_letter_code
_entity_poly.pdbx_strand_id
1 'polypeptide(L)' 'MPKTSKDDKNYHGYGTKSIVYVIKKLHGKVSFTADESTFTVKAVIPIKE' A
#
# COMPACT_ATOMS: atom_id res chain seq x y z
N MET A 1 -7.44 19.33 9.79
CA MET A 1 -7.06 17.90 9.82
C MET A 1 -5.54 17.81 9.74
N PRO A 2 -4.88 16.92 10.51
CA PRO A 2 -3.42 16.81 10.46
C PRO A 2 -2.99 16.35 9.07
N LYS A 3 -2.20 17.18 8.38
CA LYS A 3 -1.69 16.93 7.04
C LYS A 3 -0.26 16.41 7.18
N THR A 4 0.06 15.30 6.50
CA THR A 4 1.42 14.75 6.50
C THR A 4 2.43 15.84 6.07
N SER A 5 3.53 15.97 6.81
CA SER A 5 4.60 16.94 6.57
C SER A 5 5.70 16.42 5.63
N LYS A 6 5.51 15.22 5.04
CA LYS A 6 6.49 14.57 4.16
C LYS A 6 6.13 14.84 2.70
N ASP A 7 7.14 15.15 1.89
CA ASP A 7 6.99 15.57 0.49
C ASP A 7 6.44 14.46 -0.41
N ASP A 8 6.87 13.23 -0.18
CA ASP A 8 6.30 12.09 -0.87
C ASP A 8 4.96 11.72 -0.20
N LYS A 9 3.94 11.50 -1.04
CA LYS A 9 2.55 11.26 -0.62
C LYS A 9 2.10 9.84 -0.95
N ASN A 10 2.90 9.13 -1.76
CA ASN A 10 2.57 7.80 -2.23
C ASN A 10 3.30 6.80 -1.33
N TYR A 11 2.64 6.02 -0.45
CA TYR A 11 3.26 4.94 0.37
C TYR A 11 3.88 5.32 1.75
N HIS A 12 3.24 6.16 2.57
CA HIS A 12 3.94 6.94 3.61
C HIS A 12 3.74 6.55 5.08
N GLY A 13 3.00 5.48 5.36
CA GLY A 13 2.81 4.95 6.72
C GLY A 13 3.63 3.69 6.99
N TYR A 14 3.95 3.42 8.26
CA TYR A 14 4.46 2.11 8.69
C TYR A 14 3.52 0.99 8.21
N GLY A 15 2.20 1.20 8.28
CA GLY A 15 1.20 0.25 7.75
C GLY A 15 1.35 -0.03 6.26
N THR A 16 1.42 1.00 5.40
CA THR A 16 1.57 0.80 3.94
C THR A 16 2.91 0.15 3.59
N LYS A 17 3.99 0.48 4.31
CA LYS A 17 5.31 -0.17 4.13
C LYS A 17 5.27 -1.64 4.52
N SER A 18 4.62 -1.99 5.63
CA SER A 18 4.43 -3.39 6.04
C SER A 18 3.64 -4.19 5.01
N ILE A 19 2.56 -3.61 4.47
CA ILE A 19 1.76 -4.25 3.40
C ILE A 19 2.63 -4.51 2.16
N VAL A 20 3.39 -3.52 1.69
CA VAL A 20 4.31 -3.68 0.56
C VAL A 20 5.35 -4.76 0.84
N TYR A 21 5.94 -4.76 2.03
CA TYR A 21 6.97 -5.73 2.42
C TYR A 21 6.45 -7.17 2.39
N VAL A 22 5.30 -7.43 3.01
CA VAL A 22 4.69 -8.78 3.06
C VAL A 22 4.32 -9.24 1.66
N ILE A 23 3.66 -8.41 0.86
CA ILE A 23 3.22 -8.79 -0.49
C ILE A 23 4.41 -9.06 -1.40
N LYS A 24 5.48 -8.26 -1.31
CA LYS A 24 6.73 -8.52 -2.07
C LYS A 24 7.38 -9.85 -1.66
N LYS A 25 7.39 -10.20 -0.37
CA LYS A 25 7.89 -11.51 0.11
C LYS A 25 7.10 -12.68 -0.45
N LEU A 26 5.81 -12.49 -0.69
CA LEU A 26 4.94 -13.48 -1.31
C LEU A 26 4.99 -13.44 -2.84
N HIS A 27 5.95 -12.73 -3.44
CA HIS A 27 6.08 -12.52 -4.90
C HIS A 27 4.82 -11.90 -5.53
N GLY A 28 4.04 -11.19 -4.73
CA GLY A 28 2.82 -10.52 -5.15
C GLY A 28 3.07 -9.08 -5.60
N LYS A 29 2.00 -8.45 -6.07
CA LYS A 29 1.96 -7.03 -6.47
C LYS A 29 0.92 -6.30 -5.64
N VAL A 30 1.20 -5.04 -5.30
CA VAL A 30 0.29 -4.18 -4.56
C VAL A 30 0.20 -2.80 -5.18
N SER A 31 -0.98 -2.22 -5.16
CA SER A 31 -1.23 -0.81 -5.51
C SER A 31 -2.16 -0.18 -4.50
N PHE A 32 -1.97 1.12 -4.25
CA PHE A 32 -2.84 1.91 -3.38
C PHE A 32 -3.39 3.08 -4.19
N THR A 33 -4.67 3.38 -3.99
CA THR A 33 -5.31 4.58 -4.52
C THR A 33 -6.08 5.25 -3.40
N ALA A 34 -6.12 6.58 -3.41
CA ALA A 34 -6.91 7.35 -2.48
C ALA A 34 -7.71 8.38 -3.28
N ASP A 35 -9.03 8.37 -3.09
CA ASP A 35 -9.92 9.42 -3.56
C ASP A 35 -10.48 10.20 -2.36
N GLU A 36 -11.45 11.09 -2.58
CA GLU A 36 -11.97 12.01 -1.56
C GLU A 36 -12.53 11.32 -0.30
N SER A 37 -12.97 10.07 -0.41
CA SER A 37 -13.64 9.36 0.68
C SER A 37 -13.10 7.96 0.94
N THR A 38 -12.38 7.41 -0.03
CA THR A 38 -12.00 5.99 -0.04
C THR A 38 -10.50 5.84 -0.21
N PHE A 39 -9.90 5.09 0.72
CA PHE A 39 -8.59 4.52 0.54
C PHE A 39 -8.73 3.07 0.09
N THR A 40 -8.23 2.77 -1.10
CA THR A 40 -8.30 1.42 -1.70
C THR A 40 -6.93 0.76 -1.71
N VAL A 41 -6.90 -0.51 -1.29
CA VAL A 41 -5.72 -1.38 -1.37
C VAL A 41 -6.05 -2.55 -2.29
N LYS A 42 -5.25 -2.75 -3.34
CA LYS A 42 -5.34 -3.91 -4.22
C LYS A 42 -4.07 -4.74 -4.11
N ALA A 43 -4.21 -6.01 -3.75
CA ALA A 43 -3.12 -6.97 -3.61
C ALA A 43 -3.39 -8.20 -4.48
N VAL A 44 -2.39 -8.63 -5.24
CA VAL A 44 -2.43 -9.85 -6.05
C VAL A 44 -1.26 -10.72 -5.61
N ILE A 45 -1.55 -11.94 -5.17
CA ILE A 45 -0.54 -12.88 -4.67
C ILE A 45 -0.66 -14.18 -5.50
N PRO A 46 0.43 -14.67 -6.10
CA PRO A 46 0.42 -15.95 -6.80
C PRO A 46 0.22 -17.09 -5.79
N ILE A 47 -0.67 -18.03 -6.10
CA ILE A 47 -0.84 -19.28 -5.36
C ILE A 47 -0.05 -20.34 -6.12
N LYS A 48 0.73 -21.16 -5.40
CA LYS A 48 1.37 -22.34 -6.01
C LYS A 48 0.31 -23.43 -6.15
N GLU A 49 0.22 -24.01 -7.35
CA GLU A 49 -0.52 -25.26 -7.58
C GLU A 49 0.06 -26.41 -6.74
#